data_AF-A0A9D9K469-F1
#
_entry.id   AF-A0A9D9K469-F1
#
_cell.length_a   1.000
_cell.length_b   1.000
_cell.length_c   1.000
_cell.angle_alpha   90.00
_cell.angle_beta   90.00
_cell.angle_gamma   90.00
#
_symmetry.space_group_name_H-M   'P 1'
#
loop_
_entity.id
_entity.type
_entity.pdbx_description
1 polymer ?
#
loop_
_entity_poly.entity_id
_entity_poly.type
_entity_poly.pdbx_seq_one_letter_code
_entity_poly.pdbx_strand_id
1 'polypeptide(L)'
;MTNQLTPERDDPVAPREASEYPGSATLFERLLEQAHDTSDSRTHCSAPNPNDVETLIDRLIEQARAEGAFDNLPGAGKPLVYDDDALTPEDMRAGFRMLKNAGFAPLWIEARRDIDTERARIASWLRDANRRWSRLPPAIRARLRAEYHEMLTNLQRQIISYNLTAPPAAGQIEGLRITEEMRKLGEEFPLDQ
;
A
#
# COMPACT_ATOMS: atom_id res chain seq x y z
N MET A 1 -20.16 -31.84 -40.99
CA MET A 1 -19.79 -31.52 -39.59
C MET A 1 -18.46 -30.79 -39.62
N THR A 2 -18.48 -29.47 -39.60
CA THR A 2 -17.29 -28.64 -39.34
C THR A 2 -17.78 -27.20 -39.14
N ASN A 3 -17.98 -26.80 -37.88
CA ASN A 3 -18.17 -25.40 -37.52
C ASN A 3 -16.86 -24.93 -36.92
N GLN A 4 -16.06 -24.21 -37.72
CA GLN A 4 -14.81 -23.58 -37.28
C GLN A 4 -15.19 -22.26 -36.61
N LEU A 5 -14.97 -22.18 -35.30
CA LEU A 5 -15.13 -20.98 -34.49
C LEU A 5 -13.83 -20.17 -34.60
N THR A 6 -13.86 -19.02 -35.28
CA THR A 6 -12.75 -18.05 -35.25
C THR A 6 -12.81 -17.24 -33.95
N PRO A 7 -11.70 -17.05 -33.23
CA PRO A 7 -11.69 -16.17 -32.05
C PRO A 7 -11.58 -14.71 -32.51
N GLU A 8 -12.55 -13.89 -32.11
CA GLU A 8 -12.43 -12.43 -32.22
C GLU A 8 -11.19 -11.97 -31.43
N ARG A 9 -10.32 -11.23 -32.12
CA ARG A 9 -9.22 -10.49 -31.50
C ARG A 9 -9.83 -9.25 -30.86
N ASP A 10 -9.83 -9.20 -29.53
CA ASP A 10 -10.01 -7.94 -28.79
C ASP A 10 -8.76 -7.08 -29.02
N ASP A 11 -8.88 -6.10 -29.91
CA ASP A 11 -7.88 -5.04 -30.05
C ASP A 11 -7.86 -4.18 -28.76
N PRO A 12 -6.68 -3.75 -28.29
CA PRO A 12 -6.58 -2.91 -27.10
C PRO A 12 -7.26 -1.57 -27.35
N VAL A 13 -8.31 -1.27 -26.59
CA VAL A 13 -9.00 0.02 -26.60
C VAL A 13 -8.01 1.09 -26.14
N ALA A 14 -7.64 2.00 -27.04
CA ALA A 14 -6.76 3.12 -26.74
C ALA A 14 -7.33 3.99 -25.61
N PRO A 15 -6.49 4.62 -24.77
CA PRO A 15 -6.95 5.52 -23.72
C PRO A 15 -7.73 6.67 -24.34
N ARG A 16 -9.03 6.75 -24.06
CA ARG A 16 -9.87 7.87 -24.51
C ARG A 16 -9.49 9.13 -23.75
N GLU A 17 -9.16 10.20 -24.47
CA GLU A 17 -8.89 11.51 -23.89
C GLU A 17 -10.15 12.03 -23.18
N ALA A 18 -9.99 12.76 -22.07
CA ALA A 18 -11.10 13.23 -21.23
C ALA A 18 -12.14 14.10 -21.96
N SER A 19 -11.82 14.57 -23.17
CA SER A 19 -12.70 15.33 -24.07
C SER A 19 -13.78 14.47 -24.75
N GLU A 20 -13.66 13.15 -24.72
CA GLU A 20 -14.53 12.23 -25.47
C GLU A 20 -15.80 11.81 -24.70
N TYR A 21 -15.98 12.29 -23.46
CA TYR A 21 -17.23 12.14 -22.71
C TYR A 21 -18.20 13.26 -23.12
N PRO A 22 -19.28 12.96 -23.88
CA PRO A 22 -20.25 13.97 -24.24
C PRO A 22 -21.03 14.40 -23.00
N GLY A 23 -20.61 15.51 -22.39
CA GLY A 23 -21.27 16.13 -21.23
C GLY A 23 -20.34 16.65 -20.13
N SER A 24 -19.11 16.12 -20.02
CA SER A 24 -18.20 16.45 -18.90
C SER A 24 -17.67 17.89 -18.96
N ALA A 25 -17.41 18.41 -20.17
CA ALA A 25 -16.83 19.74 -20.36
C ALA A 25 -17.78 20.88 -20.00
N THR A 26 -19.09 20.64 -19.83
CA THR A 26 -20.07 21.73 -19.70
C THR A 26 -20.69 21.87 -18.31
N LEU A 27 -20.57 20.86 -17.46
CA LEU A 27 -21.20 20.87 -16.13
C LEU A 27 -20.37 21.68 -15.14
N PHE A 28 -19.06 21.46 -15.10
CA PHE A 28 -18.15 22.18 -14.20
C PHE A 28 -18.02 23.66 -14.59
N GLU A 29 -17.94 23.97 -15.89
CA GLU A 29 -17.84 25.35 -16.39
C GLU A 29 -19.13 26.16 -16.16
N ARG A 30 -20.33 25.60 -16.41
CA ARG A 30 -21.60 26.29 -16.13
C ARG A 30 -21.82 26.57 -14.64
N LEU A 31 -21.23 25.76 -13.77
CA LEU A 31 -21.35 25.89 -12.32
C LEU A 31 -20.45 27.01 -11.77
N LEU A 32 -19.26 27.21 -12.35
CA LEU A 32 -18.43 28.38 -12.02
C LEU A 32 -19.13 29.68 -12.41
N GLU A 33 -19.88 29.68 -13.51
CA GLU A 33 -20.65 30.83 -13.98
C GLU A 33 -21.84 31.17 -13.06
N GLN A 34 -22.56 30.16 -12.52
CA GLN A 34 -23.66 30.38 -11.57
C GLN A 34 -23.22 30.89 -10.19
N ALA A 35 -21.96 30.64 -9.79
CA ALA A 35 -21.42 31.14 -8.52
C ALA A 35 -21.07 32.65 -8.56
N HIS A 36 -21.04 33.28 -9.74
CA HIS A 36 -20.76 34.72 -9.87
C HIS A 36 -21.99 35.62 -9.64
N ASP A 37 -23.23 35.09 -9.67
CA ASP A 37 -24.46 35.88 -9.49
C ASP A 37 -24.83 36.14 -8.01
N THR A 38 -24.15 35.52 -7.05
CA THR A 38 -24.27 35.90 -5.63
C THR A 38 -23.25 36.97 -5.25
N SER A 39 -23.19 38.08 -6.00
CA SER A 39 -22.50 39.28 -5.55
C SER A 39 -23.53 40.32 -5.14
N ASP A 40 -23.91 40.31 -3.85
CA ASP A 40 -24.25 41.59 -3.23
C ASP A 40 -23.80 41.69 -1.77
N SER A 41 -22.91 42.66 -1.56
CA SER A 41 -22.49 43.31 -0.32
C SER A 41 -21.67 42.53 0.75
N ARG A 42 -20.36 42.80 0.73
CA ARG A 42 -19.43 42.93 1.87
C ARG A 42 -19.57 41.92 3.02
N THR A 43 -18.82 40.83 2.98
CA THR A 43 -18.27 40.22 4.20
C THR A 43 -16.95 39.50 3.91
N HIS A 44 -16.01 39.68 4.84
CA HIS A 44 -14.69 39.07 4.97
C HIS A 44 -14.53 37.68 4.32
N CYS A 45 -13.44 37.45 3.54
CA CYS A 45 -13.03 36.10 3.15
C CYS A 45 -12.75 35.28 4.43
N SER A 46 -13.71 34.45 4.82
CA SER A 46 -13.47 33.26 5.61
C SER A 46 -13.44 32.10 4.61
N ALA A 47 -12.46 31.21 4.73
CA ALA A 47 -12.40 30.01 3.91
C ALA A 47 -13.75 29.25 4.00
N PRO A 48 -14.22 28.64 2.90
CA PRO A 48 -15.49 27.91 2.89
C PRO A 48 -15.47 26.82 3.96
N ASN A 49 -16.58 26.68 4.69
CA ASN A 49 -16.72 25.66 5.72
C ASN A 49 -16.61 24.28 5.06
N PRO A 50 -15.80 23.33 5.56
CA PRO A 50 -15.69 21.99 4.98
C PRO A 50 -17.03 21.25 4.86
N ASN A 51 -18.05 21.63 5.63
CA ASN A 51 -19.41 21.06 5.49
C ASN A 51 -20.17 21.60 4.26
N ASP A 52 -19.81 22.78 3.74
CA ASP A 52 -20.44 23.38 2.55
C ASP A 52 -19.97 22.68 1.26
N VAL A 53 -18.72 22.22 1.22
CA VAL A 53 -18.20 21.44 0.08
C VAL A 53 -18.77 20.02 0.04
N GLU A 54 -18.98 19.39 1.20
CA GLU A 54 -19.72 18.12 1.29
C GLU A 54 -21.14 18.28 0.73
N THR A 55 -21.83 19.36 1.11
CA THR A 55 -23.19 19.64 0.62
C THR A 55 -23.25 19.88 -0.89
N LEU A 56 -22.20 20.50 -1.48
CA LEU A 56 -22.10 20.71 -2.92
C LEU A 56 -21.85 19.41 -3.69
N ILE A 57 -20.97 18.54 -3.17
CA ILE A 57 -20.67 17.23 -3.76
C ILE A 57 -21.91 16.34 -3.72
N ASP A 58 -22.64 16.33 -2.60
CA ASP A 58 -23.86 15.53 -2.47
C ASP A 58 -24.94 15.94 -3.46
N ARG A 59 -25.18 17.26 -3.60
CA ARG A 59 -26.12 17.79 -4.61
C ARG A 59 -25.70 17.42 -6.03
N LEU A 60 -24.40 17.43 -6.32
CA LEU A 60 -23.87 17.06 -7.63
C LEU A 60 -24.08 15.56 -7.93
N ILE A 61 -23.86 14.69 -6.94
CA ILE A 61 -24.11 13.25 -7.06
C ILE A 61 -25.60 12.98 -7.28
N GLU A 62 -26.48 13.67 -6.54
CA GLU A 62 -27.94 13.55 -6.70
C GLU A 62 -28.41 14.01 -8.08
N GLN A 63 -27.89 15.14 -8.56
CA GLN A 63 -28.22 15.66 -9.90
C GLN A 63 -27.72 14.71 -11.00
N ALA A 64 -26.49 14.20 -10.90
CA ALA A 64 -25.96 13.21 -11.84
C ALA A 64 -26.77 11.89 -11.82
N ARG A 65 -27.32 11.50 -10.66
CA ARG A 65 -28.24 10.36 -10.56
C ARG A 65 -29.58 10.66 -11.23
N ALA A 66 -30.14 11.86 -11.04
CA ALA A 66 -31.40 12.27 -11.66
C ALA A 66 -31.28 12.38 -13.20
N GLU A 67 -30.11 12.79 -13.70
CA GLU A 67 -29.80 12.89 -15.13
C GLU A 67 -29.44 11.53 -15.76
N GLY A 68 -29.42 10.44 -14.98
CA GLY A 68 -29.07 9.11 -15.47
C GLY A 68 -27.60 8.97 -15.87
N ALA A 69 -26.71 9.84 -15.38
CA ALA A 69 -25.29 9.81 -15.73
C ALA A 69 -24.55 8.54 -15.24
N PHE A 70 -25.17 7.79 -14.33
CA PHE A 70 -24.69 6.48 -13.87
C PHE A 70 -25.34 5.30 -14.61
N ASP A 71 -26.32 5.55 -15.49
CA ASP A 71 -26.96 4.52 -16.29
C ASP A 71 -26.09 4.18 -17.52
N ASN A 72 -25.97 2.90 -17.85
CA ASN A 72 -25.17 2.39 -18.97
C ASN A 72 -23.66 2.69 -18.90
N LEU A 73 -23.08 2.79 -17.71
CA LEU A 73 -21.63 2.87 -17.56
C LEU A 73 -20.94 1.67 -18.23
N PRO A 74 -19.81 1.88 -18.94
CA PRO A 74 -19.05 0.79 -19.53
C PRO A 74 -18.58 -0.15 -18.41
N GLY A 75 -19.04 -1.41 -18.47
CA GLY A 75 -18.74 -2.42 -17.45
C GLY A 75 -19.77 -2.52 -16.31
N ALA A 76 -20.87 -1.77 -16.34
CA ALA A 76 -21.96 -1.90 -15.37
C ALA A 76 -22.49 -3.34 -15.32
N GLY A 77 -22.57 -3.91 -14.11
CA GLY A 77 -23.04 -5.27 -13.86
C GLY A 77 -22.10 -6.40 -14.30
N LYS A 78 -20.97 -6.08 -14.93
CA LYS A 78 -19.92 -7.07 -15.23
C LYS A 78 -18.97 -7.17 -14.04
N PRO A 79 -18.43 -8.37 -13.72
CA PRO A 79 -17.35 -8.49 -12.75
C PRO A 79 -16.21 -7.55 -13.11
N LEU A 80 -15.74 -6.78 -12.13
CA LEU A 80 -14.59 -5.90 -12.32
C LEU A 80 -13.39 -6.76 -12.73
N VAL A 81 -12.87 -6.55 -13.94
CA VAL A 81 -11.66 -7.21 -14.42
C VAL A 81 -10.48 -6.55 -13.70
N TYR A 82 -10.00 -7.19 -12.64
CA TYR A 82 -8.74 -6.80 -12.01
C TYR A 82 -7.60 -7.20 -12.95
N ASP A 83 -6.86 -6.20 -13.46
CA ASP A 83 -5.49 -6.47 -13.90
C ASP A 83 -4.66 -6.63 -12.63
N ASP A 84 -4.45 -7.87 -12.21
CA ASP A 84 -3.62 -8.23 -11.06
C ASP A 84 -2.21 -7.60 -11.13
N ASP A 85 -1.78 -7.21 -12.34
CA ASP A 85 -0.47 -6.64 -12.60
C ASP A 85 -0.49 -5.12 -12.79
N ALA A 86 -1.62 -4.44 -12.54
CA ALA A 86 -1.73 -2.98 -12.66
C ALA A 86 -0.69 -2.23 -11.81
N LEU A 87 -0.33 -2.78 -10.65
CA LEU A 87 0.67 -2.24 -9.72
C LEU A 87 2.10 -2.72 -10.02
N THR A 88 2.27 -3.59 -11.01
CA THR A 88 3.55 -4.18 -11.39
C THR A 88 4.11 -3.45 -12.61
N PRO A 89 5.38 -2.98 -12.56
CA PRO A 89 6.06 -2.39 -13.71
C PRO A 89 6.01 -3.31 -14.94
N GLU A 90 5.78 -2.72 -16.12
CA GLU A 90 5.53 -3.45 -17.37
C GLU A 90 6.63 -4.48 -17.71
N ASP A 91 7.87 -4.12 -17.44
CA ASP A 91 9.06 -4.95 -17.63
C ASP A 91 9.10 -6.20 -16.73
N MET A 92 8.40 -6.17 -15.59
CA MET A 92 8.39 -7.26 -14.61
C MET A 92 7.11 -8.09 -14.62
N ARG A 93 6.02 -7.63 -15.25
CA ARG A 93 4.71 -8.33 -15.26
C ARG A 93 4.82 -9.77 -15.73
N ALA A 94 5.53 -10.03 -16.82
CA ALA A 94 5.69 -11.38 -17.37
C ALA A 94 6.38 -12.33 -16.37
N GLY A 95 7.43 -11.86 -15.68
CA GLY A 95 8.15 -12.65 -14.68
C GLY A 95 7.30 -12.95 -13.44
N PHE A 96 6.60 -11.95 -12.91
CA PHE A 96 5.70 -12.13 -11.76
C PHE A 96 4.51 -13.04 -12.09
N ARG A 97 3.92 -12.89 -13.27
CA ARG A 97 2.82 -13.73 -13.75
C ARG A 97 3.26 -15.19 -13.94
N MET A 98 4.46 -15.43 -14.47
CA MET A 98 5.02 -16.79 -14.58
C MET A 98 5.26 -17.43 -13.21
N LEU A 99 5.83 -16.69 -12.25
CA LEU A 99 6.07 -17.19 -10.88
C LEU A 99 4.75 -17.50 -10.16
N LYS A 100 3.77 -16.59 -10.23
CA LYS A 100 2.42 -16.76 -9.67
C LYS A 100 1.73 -17.99 -10.27
N ASN A 101 1.79 -18.16 -11.59
CA ASN A 101 1.17 -19.29 -12.29
C ASN A 101 1.86 -20.64 -11.97
N ALA A 102 3.15 -20.63 -11.66
CA ALA A 102 3.89 -21.82 -11.24
C ALA A 102 3.67 -22.17 -9.75
N GLY A 103 2.95 -21.33 -9.00
CA GLY A 103 2.75 -21.50 -7.55
C GLY A 103 3.98 -21.17 -6.70
N PHE A 104 5.01 -20.54 -7.27
CA PHE A 104 6.24 -20.18 -6.57
C PHE A 104 6.25 -18.70 -6.23
N ALA A 105 6.47 -18.40 -4.94
CA ALA A 105 6.79 -17.05 -4.52
C ALA A 105 8.24 -16.74 -4.95
N PRO A 106 8.52 -15.56 -5.54
CA PRO A 106 9.90 -15.14 -5.77
C PRO A 106 10.76 -15.24 -4.51
N LEU A 107 12.05 -15.58 -4.67
CA LEU A 107 12.99 -15.81 -3.55
C LEU A 107 13.05 -14.66 -2.54
N TRP A 108 12.87 -13.41 -2.97
CA TRP A 108 12.84 -12.26 -2.06
C TRP A 108 11.59 -12.27 -1.17
N ILE A 109 10.44 -12.77 -1.63
CA ILE A 109 9.23 -12.88 -0.79
C ILE A 109 9.48 -13.88 0.35
N GLU A 110 10.12 -15.01 0.07
CA GLU A 110 10.50 -16.00 1.09
C GLU A 110 11.51 -15.41 2.06
N ALA A 111 12.58 -14.78 1.55
CA ALA A 111 13.58 -14.12 2.38
C ALA A 111 12.98 -13.02 3.27
N ARG A 112 11.97 -12.29 2.80
CA ARG A 112 11.23 -11.31 3.59
C ARG A 112 10.49 -11.97 4.75
N ARG A 113 9.78 -13.06 4.47
CA ARG A 113 9.06 -13.85 5.48
C ARG A 113 10.00 -14.43 6.53
N ASP A 114 11.19 -14.88 6.12
CA ASP A 114 12.20 -15.39 7.04
C ASP A 114 12.71 -14.29 7.97
N ILE A 115 12.98 -13.09 7.44
CA ILE A 115 13.37 -11.91 8.23
C ILE A 115 12.29 -11.56 9.26
N ASP A 116 11.01 -11.56 8.86
CA ASP A 116 9.90 -11.24 9.75
C ASP A 116 9.73 -12.31 10.84
N THR A 117 9.93 -13.59 10.49
CA THR A 117 9.91 -14.71 11.44
C THR A 117 11.04 -14.60 12.46
N GLU A 118 12.26 -14.28 12.01
CA GLU A 118 13.41 -14.12 12.90
C GLU A 118 13.25 -12.89 13.81
N ARG A 119 12.70 -11.77 13.30
CA ARG A 119 12.32 -10.61 14.12
C ARG A 119 11.36 -10.99 15.24
N ALA A 120 10.30 -11.74 14.92
CA ALA A 120 9.31 -12.18 15.91
C ALA A 120 9.95 -13.11 16.97
N ARG A 121 10.82 -14.03 16.54
CA ARG A 121 11.58 -14.91 17.43
C ARG A 121 12.47 -14.12 18.39
N ILE A 122 13.25 -13.18 17.88
CA ILE A 122 14.15 -12.32 18.68
C ILE A 122 13.32 -11.48 19.67
N ALA A 123 12.19 -10.92 19.24
CA ALA A 123 11.29 -10.17 20.11
C ALA A 123 10.70 -11.03 21.24
N SER A 124 10.33 -12.28 20.95
CA SER A 124 9.90 -13.22 22.00
C SER A 124 11.01 -13.51 22.99
N TRP A 125 12.21 -13.85 22.49
CA TRP A 125 13.39 -14.11 23.32
C TRP A 125 13.71 -12.91 24.22
N LEU A 126 13.67 -11.68 23.67
CA LEU A 126 13.93 -10.45 24.40
C LEU A 126 12.93 -10.24 25.55
N ARG A 127 11.63 -10.47 25.30
CA ARG A 127 10.59 -10.40 26.35
C ARG A 127 10.86 -11.38 27.49
N ASP A 128 11.25 -12.61 27.16
CA ASP A 128 11.53 -13.65 28.16
C ASP A 128 12.84 -13.42 28.92
N ALA A 129 13.84 -12.83 28.26
CA ALA A 129 15.08 -12.37 28.86
C ALA A 129 14.82 -11.21 29.85
N ASN A 130 14.08 -10.19 29.41
CA ASN A 130 13.75 -9.01 30.22
C ASN A 130 12.94 -9.35 31.47
N ARG A 131 11.98 -10.29 31.38
CA ARG A 131 11.18 -10.74 32.54
C ARG A 131 12.02 -11.26 33.71
N ARG A 132 13.18 -11.85 33.41
CA ARG A 132 14.09 -12.43 34.41
C ARG A 132 15.29 -11.55 34.70
N TRP A 133 15.53 -10.51 33.91
CA TRP A 133 16.74 -9.70 33.89
C TRP A 133 17.18 -9.18 35.27
N SER A 134 16.24 -8.61 36.03
CA SER A 134 16.49 -8.05 37.37
C SER A 134 17.02 -9.09 38.37
N ARG A 135 16.63 -10.36 38.21
CA ARG A 135 17.01 -11.47 39.11
C ARG A 135 18.30 -12.19 38.70
N LEU A 136 18.84 -11.91 37.51
CA LEU A 136 19.99 -12.62 36.97
C LEU A 136 21.34 -12.10 37.52
N PRO A 137 22.31 -12.98 37.81
CA PRO A 137 23.68 -12.58 38.15
C PRO A 137 24.40 -11.88 36.98
N PRO A 138 25.40 -11.02 37.25
CA PRO A 138 26.14 -10.29 36.21
C PRO A 138 26.76 -11.17 35.11
N ALA A 139 27.32 -12.32 35.48
CA ALA A 139 27.91 -13.26 34.51
C ALA A 139 26.88 -13.78 33.50
N ILE A 140 25.67 -14.08 33.95
CA ILE A 140 24.59 -14.55 33.09
C ILE A 140 24.06 -13.40 32.22
N ARG A 141 23.92 -12.19 32.77
CA ARG A 141 23.56 -10.99 31.98
C ARG A 141 24.54 -10.71 30.85
N ALA A 142 25.84 -10.88 31.09
CA ALA A 142 26.87 -10.73 30.06
C ALA A 142 26.72 -11.76 28.94
N ARG A 143 26.44 -13.02 29.29
CA ARG A 143 26.17 -14.08 28.30
C ARG A 143 24.93 -13.79 27.47
N LEU A 144 23.83 -13.39 28.09
CA LEU A 144 22.60 -13.03 27.38
C LEU A 144 22.82 -11.83 26.44
N ARG A 145 23.62 -10.84 26.85
CA ARG A 145 24.00 -9.72 25.97
C ARG A 145 24.76 -10.19 24.74
N ALA A 146 25.71 -11.11 24.90
CA ALA A 146 26.46 -11.65 23.78
C ALA A 146 25.55 -12.44 22.82
N GLU A 147 24.65 -13.27 23.36
CA GLU A 147 23.66 -14.02 22.59
C GLU A 147 22.72 -13.08 21.80
N TYR A 148 22.21 -12.04 22.46
CA TYR A 148 21.35 -11.05 21.80
C TYR A 148 22.07 -10.29 20.69
N HIS A 149 23.32 -9.88 20.95
CA HIS A 149 24.15 -9.21 19.96
C HIS A 149 24.39 -10.09 18.73
N GLU A 150 24.64 -11.39 18.93
CA GLU A 150 24.82 -12.35 17.85
C GLU A 150 23.54 -12.50 17.01
N MET A 151 22.37 -12.64 17.66
CA MET A 151 21.08 -12.70 16.99
C MET A 151 20.82 -11.46 16.13
N LEU A 152 21.06 -10.26 16.67
CA LEU A 152 20.90 -9.00 15.94
C LEU A 152 21.85 -8.89 14.74
N THR A 153 23.09 -9.36 14.89
CA THR A 153 24.09 -9.35 13.82
C THR A 153 23.70 -10.30 12.68
N ASN A 154 23.19 -11.48 13.04
CA ASN A 154 22.69 -12.45 12.05
C ASN A 154 21.47 -11.91 11.30
N LEU A 155 20.50 -11.31 12.01
CA LEU A 155 19.35 -10.64 11.39
C LEU A 155 19.79 -9.49 10.48
N GLN A 156 20.75 -8.68 10.91
CA GLN A 156 21.28 -7.59 10.08
C GLN A 156 21.93 -8.12 8.79
N ARG A 157 22.66 -9.24 8.86
CA ARG A 157 23.23 -9.89 7.67
C ARG A 157 22.14 -10.35 6.71
N GLN A 158 21.05 -10.94 7.22
CA GLN A 158 19.91 -11.35 6.39
C GLN A 158 19.25 -10.15 5.70
N ILE A 159 19.06 -9.04 6.42
CA ILE A 159 18.48 -7.81 5.85
C ILE A 159 19.36 -7.21 4.76
N ILE A 160 20.68 -7.16 4.98
CA ILE A 160 21.61 -6.71 3.94
C ILE A 160 21.54 -7.63 2.72
N SER A 161 21.55 -8.95 2.92
CA SER A 161 21.44 -9.92 1.83
C SER A 161 20.14 -9.76 1.04
N TYR A 162 19.02 -9.57 1.73
CA TYR A 162 17.73 -9.28 1.10
C TYR A 162 17.81 -7.99 0.27
N ASN A 163 18.31 -6.89 0.85
CA ASN A 163 18.38 -5.59 0.14
C ASN A 163 19.28 -5.62 -1.10
N LEU A 164 20.29 -6.50 -1.13
CA LEU A 164 21.17 -6.69 -2.28
C LEU A 164 20.56 -7.56 -3.39
N THR A 165 19.59 -8.42 -3.05
CA THR A 165 19.00 -9.41 -3.98
C THR A 165 17.60 -9.02 -4.44
N ALA A 166 16.87 -8.26 -3.64
CA ALA A 166 15.51 -7.84 -3.94
C ALA A 166 15.50 -6.77 -5.05
N PRO A 167 14.61 -6.90 -6.06
CA PRO A 167 14.44 -5.85 -7.06
C PRO A 167 13.89 -4.57 -6.42
N PRO A 168 14.17 -3.37 -6.97
CA PRO A 168 13.72 -2.10 -6.38
C PRO A 168 12.21 -2.03 -6.11
N ALA A 169 11.40 -2.66 -6.97
CA ALA A 169 9.95 -2.73 -6.83
C ALA A 169 9.47 -3.52 -5.60
N ALA A 170 10.29 -4.42 -5.04
CA ALA A 170 9.93 -5.20 -3.85
C ALA A 170 10.08 -4.42 -2.54
N GLY A 171 10.71 -3.24 -2.58
CA GLY A 171 10.98 -2.41 -1.41
C GLY A 171 12.13 -2.94 -0.54
N GLN A 172 12.97 -2.01 -0.08
CA GLN A 172 14.10 -2.29 0.81
C GLN A 172 13.64 -2.32 2.28
N ILE A 173 14.35 -3.09 3.10
CA ILE A 173 14.16 -3.16 4.55
C ILE A 173 15.19 -2.27 5.22
N GLU A 174 14.77 -1.46 6.20
CA GLU A 174 15.70 -0.66 6.98
C GLU A 174 16.62 -1.55 7.83
N GLY A 175 17.92 -1.22 7.85
CA GLY A 175 18.91 -1.90 8.67
C GLY A 175 18.71 -1.66 10.17
N LEU A 176 19.15 -2.61 11.00
CA LEU A 176 19.08 -2.50 12.45
C LEU A 176 20.19 -1.61 13.00
N ARG A 177 19.82 -0.68 13.88
CA ARG A 177 20.74 0.07 14.72
C ARG A 177 21.12 -0.77 15.93
N ILE A 178 22.15 -1.60 15.81
CA ILE A 178 22.54 -2.57 16.85
C ILE A 178 22.69 -1.92 18.24
N THR A 179 23.27 -0.73 18.34
CA THR A 179 23.43 0.00 19.61
C THR A 179 22.10 0.34 20.28
N GLU A 180 21.08 0.70 19.50
CA GLU A 180 19.72 1.00 19.96
C GLU A 180 19.04 -0.28 20.45
N GLU A 181 19.09 -1.32 19.62
CA GLU A 181 18.48 -2.61 19.92
C GLU A 181 19.07 -3.21 21.20
N MET A 182 20.39 -3.14 21.37
CA MET A 182 21.06 -3.63 22.59
C MET A 182 20.60 -2.93 23.86
N ARG A 183 20.11 -1.68 23.79
CA ARG A 183 19.58 -0.95 24.96
C ARG A 183 18.29 -1.55 25.47
N LYS A 184 17.48 -2.11 24.57
CA LYS A 184 16.21 -2.79 24.89
C LYS A 184 16.38 -3.98 25.82
N LEU A 185 17.57 -4.57 25.88
CA LEU A 185 17.89 -5.66 26.81
C LEU A 185 18.20 -5.08 28.20
N GLY A 186 17.24 -5.22 29.11
CA GLY A 186 17.34 -4.75 30.49
C GLY A 186 16.78 -3.36 30.75
N GLU A 187 16.23 -2.69 29.73
CA GLU A 187 15.34 -1.54 29.91
C GLU A 187 13.89 -2.01 30.12
N GLU A 188 13.17 -1.33 31.00
CA GLU A 188 11.72 -1.41 31.05
C GLU A 188 11.17 -0.66 29.83
N PHE A 189 10.69 -1.40 28.83
CA PHE A 189 9.86 -0.81 27.78
C PHE A 189 8.64 -0.17 28.46
N PRO A 190 8.36 1.13 28.26
CA PRO A 190 7.02 1.62 28.50
C PRO A 190 6.12 0.87 27.52
N LEU A 191 5.33 -0.04 28.06
CA LEU A 191 4.22 -0.67 27.34
C LEU A 191 3.14 0.39 27.21
N ASP A 192 3.29 1.29 26.26
CA ASP A 192 2.19 2.15 25.85
C ASP A 192 1.28 1.37 24.88
N GLN A 193 0.19 0.89 25.48
CA GLN A 193 -1.22 0.80 25.02
C GLN A 193 -1.51 0.26 23.62
#